data_AF-A0A8S9LK01-F1
#
_entry.id   AF-A0A8S9LK01-F1
#
_cell.length_a   1.000
_cell.length_b   1.000
_cell.length_c   1.000
_cell.angle_alpha   90.00
_cell.angle_beta   90.00
_cell.angle_gamma   90.00
#
_symmetry.space_group_name_H-M   'P 1'
#
loop_
_entity.id
_entity.type
_entity.pdbx_description
1 polymer ?
#
loop_
_entity_poly.entity_id
_entity_poly.type
_entity_poly.pdbx_seq_one_letter_code
_entity_poly.pdbx_strand_id
1 'polypeptide(L)'
;MTGAEIDVRQVVGTAYKSEETNPLSNVKVESVSSVQDSVVEFRARNQHLKTACTNVLLSLTQTLCQTPQELSVGDLVEADKALAYMKDTGLEVDWLVKKLNEVKEKKQEQSG
;
A
#
# COMPACT_ATOMS: atom_id res chain seq x y z
N MET A 1 -13.71 -63.34 -17.22
CA MET A 1 -13.72 -62.76 -15.87
C MET A 1 -12.38 -63.03 -15.24
N THR A 2 -11.50 -62.04 -15.24
CA THR A 2 -10.49 -61.73 -14.21
C THR A 2 -9.76 -60.50 -14.71
N GLY A 3 -10.00 -59.37 -14.04
CA GLY A 3 -9.23 -58.15 -14.26
C GLY A 3 -7.80 -58.34 -13.77
N ALA A 4 -6.87 -57.68 -14.44
CA ALA A 4 -5.58 -57.32 -13.87
C ALA A 4 -5.34 -55.85 -14.20
N GLU A 5 -5.13 -55.11 -13.13
CA GLU A 5 -4.94 -53.67 -12.98
C GLU A 5 -3.65 -53.21 -13.69
N ILE A 6 -3.70 -52.03 -14.31
CA ILE A 6 -2.54 -51.41 -14.98
C ILE A 6 -1.72 -50.67 -13.91
N ASP A 7 -0.55 -51.20 -13.55
CA ASP A 7 0.39 -50.54 -12.64
C ASP A 7 1.21 -49.49 -13.41
N VAL A 8 0.85 -48.21 -13.23
CA VAL A 8 1.61 -47.08 -13.79
C VAL A 8 2.63 -46.63 -12.76
N ARG A 9 3.72 -47.39 -12.58
CA ARG A 9 4.88 -46.89 -11.82
C ARG A 9 6.17 -47.64 -12.10
N GLN A 10 6.91 -47.19 -13.12
CA GLN A 10 8.36 -46.96 -13.05
C GLN A 10 8.89 -46.50 -14.41
N VAL A 11 8.88 -45.18 -14.65
CA VAL A 11 9.76 -44.57 -15.65
C VAL A 11 11.00 -44.08 -14.90
N VAL A 12 11.90 -45.01 -14.59
CA VAL A 12 13.27 -44.64 -14.23
C VAL A 12 13.94 -44.29 -15.55
N GLY A 13 14.17 -42.99 -15.72
CA GLY A 13 14.71 -42.40 -16.93
C GLY A 13 16.01 -43.08 -17.36
N THR A 14 16.13 -43.23 -18.67
CA THR A 14 17.34 -43.65 -19.36
C THR A 14 18.54 -42.86 -18.84
N ALA A 15 19.55 -43.56 -18.32
CA ALA A 15 20.84 -42.99 -17.97
C ALA A 15 21.51 -42.44 -19.24
N TYR A 16 21.45 -41.13 -19.41
CA TYR A 16 22.32 -40.41 -20.33
C TYR A 16 23.69 -40.31 -19.65
N LYS A 17 24.71 -40.92 -20.26
CA LYS A 17 26.09 -40.75 -19.82
C LYS A 17 26.56 -39.40 -20.38
N SER A 18 26.39 -38.33 -19.61
CA SER A 18 26.88 -37.00 -20.01
C SER A 18 28.38 -36.93 -19.77
N GLU A 19 29.15 -36.88 -20.85
CA GLU A 19 30.56 -36.52 -20.79
C GLU A 19 30.72 -35.10 -20.22
N GLU A 20 31.59 -35.04 -19.23
CA GLU A 20 32.05 -33.85 -18.54
C GLU A 20 32.92 -33.01 -19.46
N THR A 21 32.40 -31.86 -19.89
CA THR A 21 33.22 -30.64 -19.97
C THR A 21 32.38 -29.53 -19.36
N ASN A 22 32.86 -28.97 -18.27
CA ASN A 22 32.10 -28.06 -17.43
C ASN A 22 32.61 -26.63 -17.65
N PRO A 23 32.02 -25.83 -18.56
CA PRO A 23 32.19 -24.40 -18.57
C PRO A 23 31.11 -23.71 -17.70
N LEU A 24 30.69 -24.31 -16.57
CA LEU A 24 30.05 -23.56 -15.50
C LEU A 24 31.12 -22.90 -14.64
N SER A 25 31.79 -21.89 -15.20
CA SER A 25 32.73 -21.08 -14.42
C SER A 25 32.66 -19.60 -14.74
N ASN A 26 31.49 -19.07 -15.13
CA ASN A 26 31.29 -17.61 -15.07
C ASN A 26 29.83 -17.13 -15.24
N VAL A 27 28.80 -17.95 -14.96
CA VAL A 27 27.48 -17.32 -14.66
C VAL A 27 27.66 -16.59 -13.35
N LYS A 28 28.02 -15.31 -13.46
CA LYS A 28 28.11 -14.38 -12.36
C LYS A 28 26.74 -14.40 -11.70
N VAL A 29 26.66 -15.01 -10.52
CA VAL A 29 25.57 -14.82 -9.57
C VAL A 29 25.71 -13.40 -9.02
N GLU A 30 25.49 -12.41 -9.88
CA GLU A 30 25.35 -11.04 -9.45
C GLU A 30 23.89 -10.83 -9.03
N SER A 31 23.74 -10.70 -7.72
CA SER A 31 22.73 -9.87 -7.07
C SER A 31 21.31 -10.41 -6.93
N VAL A 32 21.17 -11.51 -6.20
CA VAL A 32 19.94 -11.76 -5.42
C VAL A 32 19.81 -10.77 -4.26
N SER A 33 20.93 -10.28 -3.70
CA SER A 33 20.96 -9.29 -2.62
C SER A 33 20.37 -7.94 -3.02
N SER A 34 20.74 -7.40 -4.18
CA SER A 34 20.28 -6.07 -4.61
C SER A 34 18.75 -6.00 -4.84
N VAL A 35 18.15 -7.07 -5.37
CA VAL A 35 16.69 -7.13 -5.54
C VAL A 35 15.99 -7.21 -4.19
N GLN A 36 16.52 -8.01 -3.25
CA GLN A 36 15.97 -8.11 -1.89
C GLN A 36 16.04 -6.77 -1.14
N ASP A 37 17.16 -6.06 -1.22
CA ASP A 37 17.33 -4.75 -0.59
C ASP A 37 16.33 -3.71 -1.14
N SER A 38 16.11 -3.71 -2.46
CA SER A 38 15.13 -2.81 -3.10
C SER A 38 13.69 -3.08 -2.66
N VAL A 39 13.31 -4.35 -2.46
CA VAL A 39 11.98 -4.74 -1.99
C VAL A 39 11.78 -4.35 -0.52
N VAL A 40 12.80 -4.51 0.32
CA VAL A 40 12.78 -4.08 1.71
C VAL A 40 12.63 -2.57 1.81
N GLU A 41 13.38 -1.80 1.01
CA GLU A 41 13.29 -0.35 0.98
C GLU A 41 11.92 0.13 0.47
N PHE A 42 11.41 -0.45 -0.63
CA PHE A 42 10.08 -0.14 -1.14
C PHE A 42 8.98 -0.41 -0.09
N ARG A 43 9.07 -1.55 0.60
CA ARG A 43 8.15 -1.90 1.69
C ARG A 43 8.23 -0.87 2.82
N ALA A 44 9.44 -0.50 3.26
CA ALA A 44 9.63 0.49 4.31
C ALA A 44 9.04 1.86 3.92
N ARG A 45 9.34 2.34 2.70
CA ARG A 45 8.74 3.58 2.15
C ARG A 45 7.22 3.50 2.11
N ASN A 46 6.66 2.36 1.68
CA ASN A 46 5.21 2.15 1.68
C ASN A 46 4.61 2.18 3.10
N GLN A 47 5.33 1.67 4.11
CA GLN A 47 4.91 1.77 5.51
C GLN A 47 4.90 3.22 5.99
N HIS A 48 5.94 4.00 5.70
CA HIS A 48 5.96 5.42 6.07
C HIS A 48 4.82 6.21 5.42
N LEU A 49 4.53 5.96 4.15
CA LEU A 49 3.40 6.58 3.45
C LEU A 49 2.06 6.20 4.09
N LYS A 50 1.87 4.92 4.44
CA LYS A 50 0.68 4.45 5.17
C LYS A 50 0.53 5.15 6.51
N THR A 51 1.60 5.21 7.31
CA THR A 51 1.59 5.89 8.61
C THR A 51 1.27 7.37 8.46
N ALA A 52 1.91 8.07 7.51
CA ALA A 52 1.66 9.48 7.27
C ALA A 52 0.20 9.73 6.85
N CYS A 53 -0.32 8.94 5.92
CA CYS A 53 -1.71 9.04 5.48
C CYS A 53 -2.70 8.79 6.63
N THR A 54 -2.46 7.76 7.44
CA THR A 54 -3.29 7.45 8.62
C THR A 54 -3.25 8.58 9.64
N ASN A 55 -2.08 9.19 9.87
CA ASN A 55 -1.95 10.30 10.80
C ASN A 55 -2.73 11.53 10.30
N VAL A 56 -2.65 11.86 9.01
CA VAL A 56 -3.42 12.98 8.42
C VAL A 56 -4.93 12.72 8.56
N LEU A 57 -5.39 11.50 8.26
CA LEU A 57 -6.79 11.09 8.46
C LEU A 57 -7.24 11.23 9.91
N LEU A 58 -6.42 10.76 10.85
CA LEU A 58 -6.71 10.87 12.28
C LEU A 58 -6.79 12.33 12.71
N SER A 59 -5.85 13.17 12.29
CA SER A 59 -5.87 14.60 12.60
C SER A 59 -7.09 15.31 12.00
N LEU A 60 -7.45 15.03 10.73
CA LEU A 60 -8.63 15.58 10.09
C LEU A 60 -9.92 15.21 10.83
N THR A 61 -10.07 13.92 11.18
CA THR A 61 -11.27 13.47 11.91
C THR A 61 -11.34 14.07 13.31
N GLN A 62 -10.20 14.24 14.00
CA GLN A 62 -10.14 14.94 15.28
C GLN A 62 -10.55 16.41 15.15
N THR A 63 -10.02 17.13 14.15
CA THR A 63 -10.39 18.52 13.88
C THR A 63 -11.89 18.65 13.58
N LEU A 64 -12.44 17.81 12.69
CA LEU A 64 -13.86 17.87 12.31
C LEU A 64 -14.83 17.44 13.42
N CYS A 65 -14.36 16.77 14.46
CA CYS A 65 -15.13 16.43 15.65
C CYS A 65 -15.19 17.56 16.69
N GLN A 66 -14.38 18.61 16.56
CA GLN A 66 -14.42 19.78 17.44
C GLN A 66 -15.67 20.63 17.17
N THR A 67 -16.02 21.50 18.12
CA THR A 67 -17.12 22.44 17.89
C THR A 67 -16.71 23.50 16.85
N PRO A 68 -17.63 23.98 15.99
CA PRO A 68 -17.31 25.00 15.00
C PRO A 68 -16.72 26.28 15.60
N GLN A 69 -17.06 26.61 16.85
CA GLN A 69 -16.51 27.76 17.59
C GLN A 69 -15.03 27.58 17.95
N GLU A 70 -14.62 26.39 18.38
CA GLU A 70 -13.24 26.08 18.76
C GLU A 70 -12.29 26.08 17.56
N LEU A 71 -12.81 25.77 16.37
CA LEU A 71 -12.03 25.74 15.15
C LEU A 71 -11.67 27.14 14.67
N SER A 72 -10.39 27.39 14.46
CA SER A 72 -9.94 28.62 13.82
C SER A 72 -10.19 28.58 12.30
N VAL A 73 -10.16 29.75 11.65
CA VAL A 73 -10.16 29.82 10.19
C VAL A 73 -8.93 29.10 9.62
N GLY A 74 -7.79 29.14 10.33
CA GLY A 74 -6.57 28.42 9.95
C GLY A 74 -6.76 26.91 9.93
N ASP A 75 -7.45 26.34 10.93
CA ASP A 75 -7.71 24.91 11.01
C ASP A 75 -8.59 24.43 9.84
N LEU A 76 -9.60 25.23 9.48
CA LEU A 76 -10.49 24.94 8.34
C LEU A 76 -9.73 25.00 7.01
N VAL A 77 -8.85 25.98 6.84
CA VAL A 77 -8.01 26.12 5.64
C VAL A 77 -7.01 24.97 5.54
N GLU A 78 -6.41 24.55 6.66
CA GLU A 78 -5.47 23.42 6.64
C GLU A 78 -6.19 22.09 6.37
N ALA A 79 -7.40 21.92 6.91
CA ALA A 79 -8.25 20.77 6.60
C ALA A 79 -8.61 20.71 5.10
N ASP A 80 -8.93 21.84 4.47
CA ASP A 80 -9.17 21.90 3.01
C ASP A 80 -7.95 21.42 2.22
N LYS A 81 -6.76 21.93 2.54
CA LYS A 81 -5.53 21.55 1.84
C LYS A 81 -5.23 20.06 1.99
N ALA A 82 -5.37 19.54 3.20
CA ALA A 82 -5.14 18.12 3.46
C ALA A 82 -6.13 17.25 2.67
N LEU A 83 -7.42 17.62 2.62
CA LEU A 83 -8.42 16.90 1.83
C LEU A 83 -8.16 16.99 0.32
N ALA A 84 -7.74 18.15 -0.19
CA ALA A 84 -7.36 18.30 -1.59
C ALA A 84 -6.18 17.39 -1.95
N TYR A 85 -5.12 17.40 -1.15
CA TYR A 85 -3.96 16.52 -1.34
C TYR A 85 -4.37 15.03 -1.33
N MET A 86 -5.21 14.63 -0.38
CA MET A 86 -5.68 13.24 -0.30
C MET A 86 -6.51 12.83 -1.51
N LYS A 87 -7.36 13.72 -2.02
CA LYS A 87 -8.12 13.50 -3.25
C LYS A 87 -7.20 13.34 -4.45
N ASP A 88 -6.15 14.16 -4.55
CA ASP A 88 -5.14 14.06 -5.61
C ASP A 88 -4.34 12.76 -5.57
N THR A 89 -4.19 12.16 -4.37
CA THR A 89 -3.60 10.82 -4.21
C THR A 89 -4.57 9.67 -4.56
N GLY A 90 -5.80 9.98 -4.97
CA GLY A 90 -6.81 8.99 -5.34
C GLY A 90 -7.60 8.40 -4.16
N LEU A 91 -7.50 8.98 -2.96
CA LEU A 91 -8.31 8.55 -1.82
C LEU A 91 -9.73 9.11 -1.94
N GLU A 92 -10.71 8.25 -1.67
CA GLU A 92 -12.12 8.64 -1.60
C GLU A 92 -12.40 9.37 -0.28
N VAL A 93 -12.35 10.70 -0.31
CA VAL A 93 -12.53 11.59 0.85
C VAL A 93 -13.76 12.49 0.75
N ASP A 94 -14.66 12.25 -0.22
CA ASP A 94 -15.81 13.13 -0.46
C ASP A 94 -16.75 13.25 0.77
N TRP A 95 -16.84 12.19 1.59
CA TRP A 95 -17.59 12.24 2.84
C TRP A 95 -16.97 13.20 3.88
N LEU A 96 -15.64 13.31 3.93
CA LEU A 96 -14.93 14.26 4.79
C LEU A 96 -15.07 15.69 4.25
N VAL A 97 -15.02 15.86 2.92
CA VAL A 97 -15.26 17.16 2.28
C VAL A 97 -16.66 17.68 2.64
N LYS A 98 -17.68 16.82 2.54
CA LYS A 98 -19.04 17.17 2.96
C LYS A 98 -19.08 17.56 4.44
N LYS A 99 -18.42 16.80 5.31
CA LYS A 99 -18.36 17.11 6.75
C LYS A 99 -17.69 18.44 7.05
N LEU A 100 -16.59 18.76 6.36
CA LEU A 100 -15.92 20.05 6.52
C LEU A 100 -16.82 21.22 6.08
N ASN A 101 -17.58 21.06 5.00
CA ASN A 101 -18.56 22.07 4.57
C ASN A 101 -19.66 22.29 5.61
N GLU A 102 -20.23 21.21 6.18
CA GLU A 102 -21.22 21.32 7.27
C GLU A 102 -20.65 22.06 8.49
N VAL A 103 -19.37 21.86 8.82
CA VAL A 103 -18.69 22.56 9.93
C VAL A 103 -18.51 24.05 9.62
N LYS A 104 -18.13 24.39 8.38
CA LYS A 104 -17.97 25.79 7.92
C LYS A 104 -19.29 26.55 7.94
N GLU A 105 -20.36 25.94 7.45
CA GLU A 105 -21.71 26.52 7.45
C GLU A 105 -22.15 26.85 8.88
N LYS A 106 -22.03 25.89 9.80
CA LYS A 106 -22.37 26.11 11.22
C LYS A 106 -21.56 27.24 11.86
N LYS A 107 -20.26 27.36 11.52
CA LYS A 107 -19.41 28.44 12.03
C LYS A 107 -19.88 29.81 11.53
N GLN A 108 -20.33 29.91 10.28
CA GLN A 108 -20.87 31.13 9.71
C GLN A 108 -22.20 31.53 10.36
N GLU A 109 -23.12 30.56 10.54
CA GLU A 109 -24.41 30.79 11.23
C GLU A 109 -24.25 31.28 12.67
N GLN A 110 -23.17 30.86 13.36
CA GLN A 110 -22.90 31.25 14.74
C GLN A 110 -22.11 32.56 14.88
N SER A 111 -21.54 33.08 13.78
CA SER A 111 -20.76 34.31 13.78
C SER A 111 -21.53 35.52 13.20
N GLY A 112 -22.72 35.29 12.64
CA GLY A 112 -23.66 36.32 12.17
C GLY A 112 -24.68 36.70 13.23
#